data_AF-A0A498GPQ0-F1
#
_entry.id   AF-A0A498GPQ0-F1
#
_cell.length_a   1.000
_cell.length_b   1.000
_cell.length_c   1.000
_cell.angle_alpha   90.00
_cell.angle_beta   90.00
_cell.angle_gamma   90.00
#
_symmetry.space_group_name_H-M   'P 1'
#
loop_
_entity.id
_entity.type
_entity.pdbx_description
1 polymer ?
#
loop_
_entity_poly.entity_id
_entity_poly.type
_entity_poly.pdbx_seq_one_letter_code
_entity_poly.pdbx_strand_id
1 'polypeptide(L)'
;MPGLDDTDHEILRLLLEDARRPYSDIAERVDLSAPAVSDRVDRLVEMGLIQGFTVDIDRSLLQAGVPVLIEVTAKPGRAADIATAVSDADAVERVYRTAGGRVVLVANVSQADASDLLSQHVDLGDVDRYEVRMIADTEWTAGLGAAEFAPDCAECGNSVDEEGEQRTLGGERYYFCCGSCAERFVDQYESLKEGA
;
A
#
# COMPACT_ATOMS: atom_id res chain seq x y z
N MET A 1 6.90 10.10 21.32
CA MET A 1 7.57 9.61 20.10
C MET A 1 6.67 9.95 18.92
N PRO A 2 6.93 11.08 18.28
CA PRO A 2 6.36 11.41 16.98
C PRO A 2 7.41 11.15 15.89
N GLY A 3 7.01 10.66 14.71
CA GLY A 3 7.92 10.33 13.60
C GLY A 3 8.60 8.96 13.69
N LEU A 4 8.97 8.40 12.54
CA LEU A 4 9.98 7.34 12.44
C LEU A 4 11.32 7.94 12.87
N ASP A 5 12.05 7.29 13.77
CA ASP A 5 13.41 7.74 14.09
C ASP A 5 14.44 7.13 13.13
N ASP A 6 15.68 7.62 13.17
CA ASP A 6 16.76 7.12 12.31
C ASP A 6 16.97 5.59 12.44
N THR A 7 16.66 5.02 13.61
CA THR A 7 16.74 3.58 13.83
C THR A 7 15.66 2.85 13.08
N ASP A 8 14.42 3.34 13.09
CA ASP A 8 13.33 2.77 12.30
C ASP A 8 13.63 2.85 10.80
N HIS A 9 14.19 3.98 10.34
CA HIS A 9 14.63 4.15 8.95
C HIS A 9 15.69 3.13 8.56
N GLU A 10 16.68 2.89 9.40
CA GLU A 10 17.73 1.90 9.14
C GLU A 10 17.16 0.47 9.19
N ILE A 11 16.28 0.15 10.14
CA ILE A 11 15.58 -1.15 10.17
C ILE A 11 14.82 -1.39 8.86
N LEU A 12 14.05 -0.42 8.39
CA LEU A 12 13.32 -0.50 7.13
C LEU A 12 14.26 -0.67 5.94
N ARG A 13 15.36 0.08 5.90
CA ARG A 13 16.39 -0.04 4.85
C ARG A 13 16.96 -1.45 4.80
N LEU A 14 17.33 -2.01 5.95
CA LEU A 14 17.90 -3.36 6.06
C LEU A 14 16.87 -4.44 5.65
N LEU A 15 15.59 -4.26 5.99
CA LEU A 15 14.50 -5.18 5.61
C LEU A 15 14.08 -5.06 4.14
N LEU A 16 14.16 -3.87 3.54
CA LEU A 16 13.92 -3.67 2.11
C LEU A 16 14.99 -4.35 1.25
N GLU A 17 16.23 -4.38 1.73
CA GLU A 17 17.31 -5.16 1.08
C GLU A 17 17.10 -6.67 1.22
N ASP A 18 16.75 -7.13 2.42
CA ASP A 18 16.51 -8.54 2.70
C ASP A 18 15.52 -8.69 3.86
N ALA A 19 14.26 -8.94 3.50
CA ALA A 19 13.18 -9.15 4.46
C ALA A 19 13.38 -10.39 5.35
N ARG A 20 14.31 -11.29 5.00
CA ARG A 20 14.63 -12.49 5.80
C ARG A 20 15.81 -12.28 6.74
N ARG A 21 16.39 -11.08 6.75
CA ARG A 21 17.55 -10.75 7.60
C ARG A 21 17.20 -11.03 9.07
N PRO A 22 18.03 -11.83 9.78
CA PRO A 22 17.78 -12.11 11.19
C PRO A 22 17.74 -10.83 12.02
N TYR A 23 16.81 -10.74 12.98
CA TYR A 23 16.74 -9.57 13.87
C TYR A 23 18.00 -9.41 14.73
N SER A 24 18.75 -10.49 15.00
CA SER A 24 20.08 -10.42 15.60
C SER A 24 21.05 -9.61 14.76
N ASP A 25 21.02 -9.82 13.45
CA ASP A 25 21.93 -9.15 12.53
C ASP A 25 21.53 -7.68 12.46
N ILE A 26 20.24 -7.37 12.28
CA ILE A 26 19.73 -5.99 12.31
C ILE A 26 20.11 -5.29 13.61
N ALA A 27 19.94 -5.96 14.75
CA ALA A 27 20.25 -5.43 16.07
C ALA A 27 21.72 -5.01 16.21
N GLU A 28 22.66 -5.77 15.65
CA GLU A 28 24.09 -5.38 15.60
C GLU A 28 24.34 -4.12 14.76
N ARG A 29 23.54 -3.86 13.73
CA ARG A 29 23.72 -2.67 12.85
C ARG A 29 23.14 -1.40 13.46
N VAL A 30 22.10 -1.53 14.29
CA VAL A 30 21.37 -0.39 14.87
C VAL A 30 21.60 -0.21 16.38
N ASP A 31 22.60 -0.90 16.93
CA ASP A 31 22.97 -0.86 18.37
C ASP A 31 21.78 -1.14 19.32
N LEU A 32 20.95 -2.14 18.97
CA LEU A 32 19.84 -2.61 19.78
C LEU A 32 19.97 -4.09 20.15
N SER A 33 19.03 -4.58 20.95
CA SER A 33 18.85 -6.03 21.15
C SER A 33 17.89 -6.59 20.09
N ALA A 34 18.00 -7.88 19.78
CA ALA A 34 17.08 -8.55 18.85
C ALA A 34 15.58 -8.41 19.27
N PRO A 35 15.20 -8.53 20.56
CA PRO A 35 13.84 -8.24 21.00
C PRO A 35 13.41 -6.79 20.73
N ALA A 36 14.29 -5.81 20.96
CA ALA A 36 13.97 -4.41 20.70
C ALA A 36 13.76 -4.11 19.20
N VAL A 37 14.51 -4.79 18.31
CA VAL A 37 14.26 -4.74 16.87
C VAL A 37 12.91 -5.37 16.52
N SER A 38 12.59 -6.53 17.11
CA SER A 38 11.29 -7.19 16.91
C SER A 38 10.14 -6.25 17.26
N ASP A 39 10.17 -5.66 18.46
CA ASP A 39 9.14 -4.74 18.94
C ASP A 39 8.97 -3.53 18.00
N ARG A 40 10.08 -3.02 17.44
CA ARG A 40 10.04 -1.94 16.44
C ARG A 40 9.42 -2.38 15.13
N VAL A 41 9.79 -3.54 14.60
CA VAL A 41 9.19 -4.09 13.36
C VAL A 41 7.70 -4.35 13.55
N ASP A 42 7.30 -4.96 14.66
CA ASP A 42 5.90 -5.21 14.99
C ASP A 42 5.12 -3.89 15.06
N ARG A 43 5.69 -2.86 15.69
CA ARG A 43 5.11 -1.51 15.68
C ARG A 43 4.96 -0.94 14.27
N LEU A 44 5.96 -1.09 13.39
CA LEU A 44 5.89 -0.60 12.00
C LEU A 44 4.80 -1.32 11.18
N VAL A 45 4.57 -2.60 11.47
CA VAL A 45 3.45 -3.37 10.90
C VAL A 45 2.12 -2.87 11.45
N GLU A 46 1.99 -2.69 12.76
CA GLU A 46 0.77 -2.15 13.40
C GLU A 46 0.40 -0.76 12.89
N MET A 47 1.40 0.06 12.57
CA MET A 47 1.21 1.40 12.01
C MET A 47 0.80 1.38 10.53
N GLY A 48 0.81 0.21 9.88
CA GLY A 48 0.58 0.08 8.45
C GLY A 48 1.74 0.63 7.61
N LEU A 49 2.92 0.87 8.17
CA LEU A 49 4.06 1.27 7.35
C LEU A 49 4.65 0.05 6.64
N ILE A 50 4.79 -1.05 7.36
CA ILE A 50 5.05 -2.37 6.75
C ILE A 50 3.70 -3.02 6.47
N GLN A 51 3.26 -2.95 5.22
CA GLN A 51 2.00 -3.56 4.77
C GLN A 51 2.07 -5.10 4.71
N GLY A 52 3.27 -5.66 4.60
CA GLY A 52 3.49 -7.11 4.61
C GLY A 52 4.89 -7.49 4.19
N PHE A 53 5.23 -8.76 4.44
CA PHE A 53 6.45 -9.39 3.97
C PHE A 53 6.11 -10.28 2.79
N THR A 54 6.67 -9.97 1.63
CA THR A 54 6.39 -10.66 0.38
C THR A 54 7.67 -10.96 -0.38
N VAL A 55 7.54 -11.68 -1.48
CA VAL A 55 8.62 -11.97 -2.41
C VAL A 55 8.38 -11.22 -3.72
N ASP A 56 9.42 -10.58 -4.24
CA ASP A 56 9.41 -10.09 -5.61
C ASP A 56 9.72 -11.27 -6.55
N ILE A 57 8.80 -11.55 -7.46
CA ILE A 57 8.87 -12.71 -8.36
C ILE A 57 8.97 -12.18 -9.78
N ASP A 58 10.07 -12.51 -10.46
CA ASP A 58 10.16 -12.31 -11.91
C ASP A 58 9.21 -13.26 -12.64
N ARG A 59 8.02 -12.74 -12.96
CA ARG A 59 6.97 -13.49 -13.64
C ARG A 59 7.32 -13.81 -15.10
N SER A 60 8.31 -13.15 -15.71
CA SER A 60 8.76 -13.49 -17.08
C SER A 60 9.43 -14.87 -17.16
N LEU A 61 9.95 -15.36 -16.03
CA LEU A 61 10.52 -16.69 -15.89
C LEU A 61 9.47 -17.76 -15.60
N LEU A 62 8.26 -17.35 -15.24
CA LEU A 62 7.10 -18.23 -15.12
C LEU A 62 6.41 -18.25 -16.50
N GLN A 63 5.85 -19.38 -16.92
CA GLN A 63 5.08 -19.45 -18.18
C GLN A 63 3.72 -18.71 -18.09
N ALA A 64 3.71 -17.53 -17.46
CA ALA A 64 2.54 -16.74 -17.10
C ALA A 64 2.10 -15.77 -18.20
N GLY A 65 2.76 -15.77 -19.36
CA GLY A 65 2.45 -14.90 -20.48
C GLY A 65 3.42 -13.72 -20.62
N VAL A 66 2.98 -12.66 -21.30
CA VAL A 66 3.72 -11.43 -21.52
C VAL A 66 3.18 -10.36 -20.56
N PRO A 67 4.04 -9.60 -19.87
CA PRO A 67 3.59 -8.50 -19.02
C PRO A 67 2.98 -7.39 -19.88
N VAL A 68 1.77 -6.96 -19.51
CA VAL A 68 1.04 -5.88 -20.16
C VAL A 68 0.56 -4.87 -19.13
N LEU A 69 0.52 -3.61 -19.57
CA LEU A 69 -0.18 -2.54 -18.92
C LEU A 69 -1.52 -2.34 -19.64
N ILE A 70 -2.62 -2.48 -18.92
CA ILE A 70 -3.96 -2.21 -19.44
C ILE A 70 -4.50 -0.96 -18.76
N GLU A 71 -4.85 0.05 -19.55
CA GLU A 71 -5.52 1.26 -19.07
C GLU A 71 -6.98 1.24 -19.54
N VAL A 72 -7.90 1.28 -18.60
CA VAL A 72 -9.34 1.27 -18.82
C VAL A 72 -9.91 2.64 -18.48
N THR A 73 -10.55 3.27 -19.46
CA THR A 73 -11.40 4.44 -19.24
C THR A 73 -12.80 3.95 -18.90
N ALA A 74 -13.16 4.06 -17.62
CA ALA A 74 -14.47 3.67 -17.12
C ALA A 74 -15.51 4.75 -17.40
N LYS A 75 -16.76 4.33 -17.58
CA LYS A 75 -17.91 5.25 -17.54
C LYS A 75 -18.02 5.92 -16.17
N PRO A 76 -18.67 7.10 -16.08
CA PRO A 76 -18.85 7.81 -14.84
C PRO A 76 -19.39 6.92 -13.71
N GLY A 77 -18.68 6.88 -12.58
CA GLY A 77 -19.05 6.09 -11.40
C GLY A 77 -18.73 4.60 -11.46
N ARG A 78 -18.17 4.07 -12.56
CA ARG A 78 -17.89 2.62 -12.69
C ARG A 78 -16.45 2.22 -12.35
N ALA A 79 -15.54 3.18 -12.20
CA ALA A 79 -14.11 2.92 -12.01
C ALA A 79 -13.78 2.09 -10.75
N ALA A 80 -14.51 2.30 -9.66
CA ALA A 80 -14.32 1.53 -8.42
C ALA A 80 -14.70 0.05 -8.63
N ASP A 81 -15.89 -0.19 -9.18
CA ASP A 81 -16.41 -1.53 -9.44
C ASP A 81 -15.51 -2.29 -10.42
N ILE A 82 -15.05 -1.61 -11.48
CA ILE A 82 -14.10 -2.20 -12.44
C ILE A 82 -12.80 -2.58 -11.73
N ALA A 83 -12.23 -1.69 -10.92
CA ALA A 83 -10.98 -1.96 -10.20
C ALA A 83 -11.12 -3.16 -9.25
N THR A 84 -12.23 -3.24 -8.51
CA THR A 84 -12.51 -4.41 -7.65
C THR A 84 -12.62 -5.68 -8.49
N ALA A 85 -13.39 -5.66 -9.57
CA ALA A 85 -13.66 -6.85 -10.36
C ALA A 85 -12.41 -7.45 -11.02
N VAL A 86 -11.46 -6.62 -11.48
CA VAL A 86 -10.20 -7.11 -12.07
C VAL A 86 -9.16 -7.51 -11.02
N SER A 87 -9.32 -7.12 -9.76
CA SER A 87 -8.33 -7.42 -8.70
C SER A 87 -8.27 -8.90 -8.33
N ASP A 88 -9.36 -9.65 -8.57
CA ASP A 88 -9.46 -11.08 -8.27
C ASP A 88 -8.87 -11.98 -9.37
N ALA A 89 -8.38 -11.40 -10.47
CA ALA A 89 -7.83 -12.18 -11.57
C ALA A 89 -6.39 -12.64 -11.26
N ASP A 90 -6.11 -13.94 -11.40
CA ASP A 90 -4.75 -14.50 -11.19
C ASP A 90 -3.68 -13.84 -12.10
N ALA A 91 -4.09 -13.41 -13.29
CA ALA A 91 -3.25 -12.73 -14.26
C ALA A 91 -2.85 -11.32 -13.79
N VAL A 92 -3.64 -10.69 -12.93
CA VAL A 92 -3.45 -9.30 -12.50
C VAL A 92 -2.51 -9.25 -11.31
N GLU A 93 -1.46 -8.44 -11.44
CA GLU A 93 -0.45 -8.25 -10.40
C GLU A 93 -0.73 -7.01 -9.56
N ARG A 94 -1.19 -5.92 -10.20
CA ARG A 94 -1.50 -4.66 -9.54
C ARG A 94 -2.64 -3.95 -10.23
N VAL A 95 -3.47 -3.27 -9.45
CA VAL A 95 -4.57 -2.42 -9.93
C VAL A 95 -4.44 -1.05 -9.29
N TYR A 96 -4.58 -0.01 -10.11
CA TYR A 96 -4.53 1.38 -9.70
C TYR A 96 -5.77 2.10 -10.18
N ARG A 97 -6.25 3.02 -9.35
CA ARG A 97 -7.24 4.02 -9.75
C ARG A 97 -6.57 5.37 -9.81
N THR A 98 -6.66 6.00 -10.96
CA THR A 98 -6.18 7.37 -11.14
C THR A 98 -7.22 8.37 -10.64
N ALA A 99 -6.77 9.57 -10.25
CA ALA A 99 -7.68 10.67 -9.91
C ALA A 99 -8.61 11.05 -11.07
N GLY A 100 -8.19 10.80 -12.32
CA GLY A 100 -8.99 10.99 -13.53
C GLY A 100 -10.04 9.90 -13.79
N GLY A 101 -10.26 8.97 -12.87
CA GLY A 101 -11.27 7.90 -13.00
C GLY A 101 -10.88 6.76 -13.93
N ARG A 102 -9.61 6.67 -14.35
CA ARG A 102 -9.09 5.51 -15.09
C ARG A 102 -8.68 4.40 -14.15
N VAL A 103 -8.88 3.17 -14.57
CA VAL A 103 -8.34 1.97 -13.92
C VAL A 103 -7.14 1.51 -14.72
N VAL A 104 -5.98 1.40 -14.08
CA VAL A 104 -4.74 0.94 -14.69
C VAL A 104 -4.36 -0.36 -14.01
N LEU A 105 -4.06 -1.41 -14.77
CA LEU A 105 -3.65 -2.68 -14.22
C LEU A 105 -2.41 -3.22 -14.93
N VAL A 106 -1.55 -3.85 -14.14
CA VAL A 106 -0.41 -4.63 -14.61
C VAL A 106 -0.81 -6.09 -14.55
N ALA A 107 -0.75 -6.79 -15.69
CA ALA A 107 -1.14 -8.18 -15.78
C ALA A 107 -0.15 -8.97 -16.62
N ASN A 108 -0.08 -10.28 -16.38
CA ASN A 108 0.63 -11.23 -17.24
C ASN A 108 -0.42 -12.05 -17.99
N VAL A 109 -0.48 -11.87 -19.30
CA VAL A 109 -1.51 -12.48 -20.16
C VAL A 109 -0.84 -13.10 -21.38
N SER A 110 -1.45 -14.14 -21.98
CA SER A 110 -1.03 -14.51 -23.34
C SER A 110 -1.43 -13.39 -24.30
N GLN A 111 -0.76 -13.29 -25.45
CA GLN A 111 -0.95 -12.18 -26.40
C GLN A 111 -2.40 -12.03 -26.90
N ALA A 112 -3.21 -13.09 -26.82
CA ALA A 112 -4.63 -13.09 -27.17
C ALA A 112 -5.58 -12.69 -26.02
N ASP A 113 -5.12 -12.69 -24.76
CA ASP A 113 -6.01 -12.81 -23.60
C ASP A 113 -6.32 -11.49 -22.87
N ALA A 114 -5.73 -10.36 -23.27
CA ALA A 114 -5.96 -9.08 -22.59
C ALA A 114 -7.44 -8.62 -22.68
N SER A 115 -8.07 -8.79 -23.84
CA SER A 115 -9.49 -8.51 -24.02
C SER A 115 -10.35 -9.53 -23.26
N ASP A 116 -9.93 -10.79 -23.25
CA ASP A 116 -10.65 -11.87 -22.59
C ASP A 116 -10.67 -11.66 -21.07
N LEU A 117 -9.53 -11.29 -20.47
CA LEU A 117 -9.40 -10.90 -19.07
C LEU A 117 -10.44 -9.84 -18.68
N LEU A 118 -10.54 -8.75 -19.46
CA LEU A 118 -11.53 -7.71 -19.19
C LEU A 118 -12.96 -8.24 -19.35
N SER A 119 -13.26 -8.96 -20.43
CA SER A 119 -14.62 -9.45 -20.69
C SER A 119 -15.12 -10.48 -19.67
N GLN A 120 -14.21 -11.23 -19.04
CA GLN A 120 -14.55 -12.25 -18.06
C GLN A 120 -14.86 -11.66 -16.68
N HIS A 121 -14.34 -10.47 -16.37
CA HIS A 121 -14.43 -9.89 -15.03
C HIS A 121 -15.23 -8.59 -15.01
N VAL A 122 -15.31 -7.88 -16.14
CA VAL A 122 -15.92 -6.56 -16.24
C VAL A 122 -17.06 -6.59 -17.26
N ASP A 123 -18.18 -5.94 -16.92
CA ASP A 123 -19.18 -5.61 -17.92
C ASP A 123 -18.59 -4.58 -18.90
N LEU A 124 -18.31 -5.01 -20.13
CA LEU A 124 -17.74 -4.12 -21.16
C LEU A 124 -18.69 -2.95 -21.50
N GLY A 125 -19.97 -3.04 -21.14
CA GLY A 125 -20.91 -1.92 -21.19
C GLY A 125 -20.54 -0.76 -20.28
N ASP A 126 -19.69 -0.98 -19.27
CA ASP A 126 -19.19 0.04 -18.33
C ASP A 126 -17.85 0.66 -18.74
N VAL A 127 -17.29 0.20 -19.86
CA VAL A 127 -15.99 0.64 -20.38
C VAL A 127 -16.20 1.52 -21.62
N ASP A 128 -15.66 2.74 -21.60
CA ASP A 128 -15.68 3.63 -22.78
C ASP A 128 -14.57 3.24 -23.78
N ARG A 129 -13.40 2.90 -23.26
CA ARG A 129 -12.23 2.44 -24.03
C ARG A 129 -11.26 1.74 -23.10
N TYR A 130 -10.50 0.79 -23.63
CA TYR A 130 -9.27 0.34 -23.00
C TYR A 130 -8.09 0.37 -23.99
N GLU A 131 -6.89 0.40 -23.46
CA GLU A 131 -5.64 0.33 -24.20
C GLU A 131 -4.70 -0.68 -23.55
N VAL A 132 -4.09 -1.55 -24.36
CA VAL A 132 -3.15 -2.58 -23.92
C VAL A 132 -1.77 -2.23 -24.46
N ARG A 133 -0.78 -2.15 -23.59
CA ARG A 133 0.62 -1.91 -23.94
C ARG A 133 1.47 -3.05 -23.39
N MET A 134 2.32 -3.63 -24.24
CA MET A 134 3.31 -4.58 -23.76
C MET A 134 4.39 -3.86 -22.96
N ILE A 135 4.76 -4.42 -21.82
CA ILE A 135 5.89 -3.96 -21.02
C ILE A 135 7.13 -4.64 -21.60
N ALA A 136 8.11 -3.85 -22.03
CA ALA A 136 9.34 -4.37 -22.62
C ALA A 136 10.28 -4.92 -21.54
N ASP A 137 10.45 -4.16 -20.45
CA ASP A 137 11.36 -4.45 -19.35
C ASP A 137 10.75 -3.93 -18.05
N THR A 138 11.06 -4.60 -16.94
CA THR A 138 10.68 -4.20 -15.57
C THR A 138 11.91 -4.23 -14.69
N GLU A 139 12.10 -3.17 -13.90
CA GLU A 139 13.14 -3.10 -12.88
C GLU A 139 12.52 -2.65 -11.57
N TRP A 140 12.67 -3.46 -10.52
CA TRP A 140 12.24 -3.10 -9.18
C TRP A 140 13.43 -2.60 -8.38
N THR A 141 13.29 -1.43 -7.76
CA THR A 141 14.25 -0.89 -6.80
C THR A 141 13.57 -0.78 -5.45
N ALA A 142 13.93 -1.67 -4.53
CA ALA A 142 13.48 -1.58 -3.14
C ALA A 142 14.16 -0.38 -2.47
N GLY A 143 13.39 0.62 -2.05
CA GLY A 143 13.92 1.80 -1.37
C GLY A 143 12.81 2.71 -0.83
N LEU A 144 13.12 3.46 0.24
CA LEU A 144 12.21 4.44 0.84
C LEU A 144 12.17 5.77 0.06
N GLY A 145 13.08 5.98 -0.90
CA GLY A 145 13.30 7.30 -1.49
C GLY A 145 13.72 8.33 -0.43
N ALA A 146 13.42 9.61 -0.65
CA ALA A 146 13.58 10.68 0.35
C ALA A 146 12.33 10.87 1.23
N ALA A 147 11.49 9.83 1.36
CA ALA A 147 10.19 9.96 2.02
C ALA A 147 10.34 10.03 3.54
N GLU A 148 9.82 11.11 4.14
CA GLU A 148 9.62 11.24 5.58
C GLU A 148 8.29 10.58 5.97
N PHE A 149 8.20 10.11 7.22
CA PHE A 149 6.95 9.60 7.77
C PHE A 149 5.95 10.74 7.97
N ALA A 150 4.91 10.78 7.14
CA ALA A 150 3.90 11.84 7.19
C ALA A 150 2.48 11.23 7.14
N PRO A 151 2.01 10.60 8.23
CA PRO A 151 0.67 10.03 8.26
C PRO A 151 -0.38 11.14 8.16
N ASP A 152 -1.56 10.82 7.62
CA ASP A 152 -2.67 11.78 7.57
C ASP A 152 -3.38 11.88 8.93
N CYS A 153 -3.76 13.10 9.30
CA CYS A 153 -4.53 13.38 10.51
C CYS A 153 -5.93 12.76 10.38
N ALA A 154 -6.31 11.92 11.35
CA ALA A 154 -7.59 11.20 11.33
C ALA A 154 -8.83 12.12 11.39
N GLU A 155 -8.67 13.36 11.87
CA GLU A 155 -9.75 14.36 11.93
C GLU A 155 -9.81 15.25 10.70
N CYS A 156 -8.67 15.81 10.26
CA CYS A 156 -8.65 16.86 9.24
C CYS A 156 -7.98 16.48 7.92
N GLY A 157 -7.33 15.32 7.85
CA GLY A 157 -6.64 14.82 6.66
C GLY A 157 -5.32 15.53 6.31
N ASN A 158 -4.84 16.47 7.14
CA ASN A 158 -3.53 17.09 6.95
C ASN A 158 -2.41 16.10 7.33
N SER A 159 -1.28 16.18 6.64
CA SER A 159 -0.07 15.46 7.04
C SER A 159 0.35 15.85 8.46
N VAL A 160 0.67 14.84 9.25
CA VAL A 160 1.13 14.95 10.62
C VAL A 160 2.65 14.91 10.61
N ASP A 161 3.25 15.95 11.14
CA ASP A 161 4.70 16.07 11.30
C ASP A 161 5.16 15.50 12.66
N GLU A 162 6.43 15.74 12.99
CA GLU A 162 7.04 15.34 14.27
C GLU A 162 6.42 16.05 15.50
N GLU A 163 5.53 17.04 15.36
CA GLU A 163 4.86 17.64 16.52
C GLU A 163 3.45 17.04 16.75
N GLY A 164 3.06 16.10 15.88
CA GLY A 164 1.79 15.41 15.91
C GLY A 164 1.53 14.55 17.13
N GLU A 165 0.25 14.31 17.38
CA GLU A 165 -0.24 13.48 18.48
C GLU A 165 -0.79 12.14 17.98
N GLN A 166 -0.67 11.10 18.81
CA GLN A 166 -1.20 9.77 18.53
C GLN A 166 -2.21 9.36 19.61
N ARG A 167 -3.29 8.67 19.20
CA ARG A 167 -4.23 7.97 20.11
C ARG A 167 -4.50 6.55 19.62
N THR A 168 -4.76 5.64 20.55
CA THR A 168 -5.23 4.29 20.24
C THR A 168 -6.67 4.15 20.71
N LEU A 169 -7.60 3.89 19.79
CA LEU A 169 -9.03 3.78 20.06
C LEU A 169 -9.55 2.45 19.50
N GLY A 170 -10.15 1.62 20.35
CA GLY A 170 -10.67 0.30 19.93
C GLY A 170 -9.63 -0.67 19.38
N GLY A 171 -8.35 -0.49 19.70
CA GLY A 171 -7.25 -1.30 19.18
C GLY A 171 -6.64 -0.77 17.87
N GLU A 172 -7.22 0.26 17.27
CA GLU A 172 -6.68 0.94 16.08
C GLU A 172 -5.96 2.23 16.48
N ARG A 173 -4.90 2.58 15.75
CA ARG A 173 -4.03 3.73 16.04
C ARG A 173 -4.33 4.87 15.06
N TYR A 174 -4.55 6.06 15.61
CA TYR A 174 -4.88 7.27 14.87
C TYR A 174 -3.82 8.36 15.14
N TYR A 175 -3.51 9.15 14.10
CA TYR A 175 -2.57 10.28 14.15
C TYR A 175 -3.32 11.60 14.01
N PHE A 176 -2.81 12.64 14.66
CA PHE A 176 -3.44 13.95 14.71
C PHE A 176 -2.39 15.05 14.56
N CYS A 177 -2.66 16.06 13.74
CA CYS A 177 -1.73 17.18 13.56
C CYS A 177 -1.64 18.09 14.80
N CYS A 178 -2.58 18.00 15.74
CA CYS A 178 -2.59 18.77 16.99
C CYS A 178 -3.58 18.18 18.00
N GLY A 179 -3.45 18.57 19.27
CA GLY A 179 -4.31 18.07 20.36
C GLY A 179 -5.80 18.37 20.18
N SER A 180 -6.17 19.49 19.56
CA SER A 180 -7.57 19.79 19.29
C SER A 180 -8.19 18.84 18.25
N CYS A 181 -7.40 18.32 17.31
CA CYS A 181 -7.89 17.30 16.37
C CYS A 181 -8.08 15.96 17.08
N ALA A 182 -7.15 15.61 17.98
CA ALA A 182 -7.26 14.40 18.79
C ALA A 182 -8.52 14.42 19.68
N GLU A 183 -8.75 15.51 20.41
CA GLU A 183 -9.92 15.67 21.27
C GLU A 183 -11.24 15.54 20.49
N ARG A 184 -11.38 16.27 19.38
CA ARG A 184 -12.60 16.22 18.55
C ARG A 184 -12.90 14.83 18.01
N PHE A 185 -11.87 14.13 17.54
CA PHE A 185 -12.02 12.79 17.02
C PHE A 185 -12.40 11.79 18.12
N VAL A 186 -11.75 11.87 19.29
CA VAL A 186 -12.07 11.00 20.44
C VAL A 186 -13.51 11.21 20.89
N ASP A 187 -13.95 12.46 21.05
CA ASP A 187 -15.34 12.77 21.44
C ASP A 187 -16.35 12.18 20.44
N GLN A 188 -16.07 12.30 19.14
CA GLN A 188 -16.92 11.74 18.11
C GLN A 188 -16.93 10.20 18.15
N TYR A 189 -15.76 9.58 18.31
CA TYR A 189 -15.60 8.13 18.39
C TYR A 189 -16.33 7.53 19.59
N GLU A 190 -16.23 8.17 20.76
CA GLU A 190 -16.93 7.73 21.98
C GLU A 190 -18.44 7.88 21.84
N SER A 191 -18.93 9.02 21.31
CA SER A 191 -20.36 9.23 21.06
C SER A 191 -20.96 8.18 20.11
N LEU A 192 -20.19 7.76 19.09
CA LEU A 192 -20.60 6.70 18.16
C LEU A 192 -20.63 5.32 18.83
N LYS A 193 -19.74 5.04 19.79
CA LYS A 193 -19.74 3.80 20.57
C LYS A 193 -20.87 3.73 21.58
N GLU A 194 -21.21 4.83 22.22
CA GLU A 194 -22.30 4.88 23.22
C GLU A 194 -23.70 4.79 22.58
N GLY A 195 -23.81 5.11 21.29
CA GLY A 195 -25.06 4.99 20.52
C GLY A 195 -25.25 3.65 19.80
N ALA A 196 -24.31 2.70 19.90
CA ALA A 196 -24.28 1.43 19.19
C ALA A 196 -24.64 0.21 20.06
#